data_AF-A0A847S9D7-F1
#
_entry.id   AF-A0A847S9D7-F1
#
_cell.length_a   1.000
_cell.length_b   1.000
_cell.length_c   1.000
_cell.angle_alpha   90.00
_cell.angle_beta   90.00
_cell.angle_gamma   90.00
#
_symmetry.space_group_name_H-M   'P 1'
#
loop_
_entity.id
_entity.type
_entity.pdbx_description
1 polymer ?
#
loop_
_entity_poly.entity_id
_entity_poly.type
_entity_poly.pdbx_seq_one_letter_code
_entity_poly.pdbx_strand_id
1 'polypeptide(L)' 'MMRAALLTLLLVAVPAWAISRDDAARIAQERTGGKVLAVEQQGTLFRVKVLKSNGEVVILKIDAGSGEVH' A
#
# COMPACT_ATOMS: atom_id res chain seq x y z
N MET A 1 -38.43 -21.83 28.94
CA MET A 1 -38.38 -20.54 28.23
C MET A 1 -36.95 -20.31 27.77
N MET A 2 -36.70 -20.36 26.45
CA MET A 2 -35.37 -20.43 25.85
C MET A 2 -34.80 -19.01 25.63
N ARG A 3 -33.69 -18.67 26.30
CA ARG A 3 -32.97 -17.41 26.10
C ARG A 3 -32.04 -17.57 24.90
N ALA A 4 -32.45 -17.07 23.74
CA ALA A 4 -31.56 -16.95 22.59
C ALA A 4 -30.65 -15.73 22.79
N ALA A 5 -29.35 -15.97 22.99
CA ALA A 5 -28.33 -14.93 22.94
C ALA A 5 -27.97 -14.69 21.47
N LEU A 6 -28.42 -13.57 20.91
CA LEU A 6 -28.11 -13.17 19.54
C LEU A 6 -26.75 -12.45 19.53
N LEU A 7 -25.69 -13.19 19.18
CA LEU A 7 -24.35 -12.66 19.03
C LEU A 7 -24.27 -11.88 17.71
N THR A 8 -24.32 -10.55 17.76
CA THR A 8 -24.22 -9.70 16.57
C THR A 8 -22.76 -9.61 16.13
N LEU A 9 -22.38 -10.35 15.10
CA LEU A 9 -21.05 -10.27 14.48
C LEU A 9 -20.96 -8.97 13.67
N LEU A 10 -20.28 -7.95 14.18
CA LEU A 10 -19.98 -6.73 13.44
C LEU A 10 -18.90 -7.04 12.39
N LEU A 11 -19.29 -7.11 11.11
CA LEU A 11 -18.34 -7.13 9.99
C LEU A 11 -17.86 -5.69 9.75
N VAL A 12 -16.73 -5.31 10.36
CA VAL A 12 -16.09 -4.03 10.03
C VAL A 12 -15.47 -4.18 8.65
N ALA A 13 -16.13 -3.62 7.64
CA ALA A 13 -15.59 -3.52 6.29
C ALA A 13 -14.38 -2.58 6.32
N VAL A 14 -13.17 -3.14 6.28
CA VAL A 14 -11.96 -2.37 5.95
C VAL A 14 -12.17 -1.78 4.56
N PRO A 15 -11.92 -0.47 4.34
CA PRO A 15 -12.18 0.15 3.06
C PRO A 15 -11.35 -0.55 1.98
N ALA A 16 -12.04 -1.18 1.03
CA ALA A 16 -11.45 -1.95 -0.07
C ALA A 16 -10.78 -1.06 -1.15
N TRP A 17 -10.52 0.20 -0.83
CA TRP A 17 -9.99 1.20 -1.76
C TRP A 17 -8.53 1.56 -1.50
N ALA A 18 -7.89 0.98 -0.47
CA ALA A 18 -6.45 1.15 -0.29
C ALA A 18 -5.68 0.22 -1.22
N ILE A 19 -4.65 0.74 -1.89
CA ILE A 19 -3.74 -0.08 -2.69
C ILE A 19 -2.85 -0.92 -1.78
N SER A 20 -2.45 -2.10 -2.25
CA SER A 20 -1.57 -2.98 -1.49
C SER A 20 -0.10 -2.50 -1.53
N ARG A 21 0.72 -3.09 -0.67
CA ARG A 21 2.18 -2.92 -0.71
C ARG A 21 2.77 -3.34 -2.06
N ASP A 22 2.22 -4.39 -2.65
CA ASP A 22 2.68 -4.94 -3.93
C ASP A 22 2.26 -4.03 -5.09
N ASP A 23 1.07 -3.43 -5.01
CA ASP A 23 0.65 -2.38 -5.95
C ASP A 23 1.60 -1.18 -5.89
N ALA A 24 1.96 -0.71 -4.69
CA ALA A 24 2.92 0.38 -4.54
C ALA A 24 4.30 0.02 -5.13
N ALA A 25 4.77 -1.22 -4.94
CA ALA A 25 6.01 -1.70 -5.55
C ALA A 25 5.90 -1.71 -7.09
N ARG A 26 4.80 -2.23 -7.64
CA ARG A 26 4.56 -2.29 -9.08
C ARG A 26 4.52 -0.89 -9.69
N ILE A 27 3.75 0.04 -9.11
CA ILE A 27 3.67 1.43 -9.54
C ILE A 27 5.07 2.06 -9.55
N ALA A 28 5.86 1.85 -8.49
CA ALA A 28 7.21 2.40 -8.43
C ALA A 28 8.14 1.83 -9.52
N GLN A 29 8.06 0.53 -9.81
CA GLN A 29 8.82 -0.10 -10.90
C GLN A 29 8.39 0.47 -12.26
N GLU A 30 7.09 0.56 -12.53
CA GLU A 30 6.55 1.10 -13.79
C GLU A 30 6.98 2.56 -14.02
N ARG A 31 7.06 3.36 -12.96
CA ARG A 31 7.45 4.78 -13.05
C ARG A 31 8.94 5.01 -13.26
N THR A 32 9.79 4.08 -12.80
CA THR A 32 11.24 4.30 -12.73
C THR A 32 12.05 3.36 -13.61
N GLY A 33 11.49 2.21 -13.98
CA GLY A 33 12.23 1.09 -14.57
C GLY A 33 13.27 0.46 -13.62
N GLY A 34 13.28 0.84 -12.35
CA GLY A 34 14.29 0.42 -11.37
C GLY A 34 13.86 -0.76 -10.50
N LYS A 35 14.81 -1.28 -9.71
CA LYS A 35 14.57 -2.37 -8.77
C LYS A 35 14.06 -1.83 -7.44
N VAL A 36 12.88 -2.26 -7.00
CA VAL A 36 12.38 -1.95 -5.66
C VAL A 36 13.24 -2.65 -4.61
N LEU A 37 13.72 -1.87 -3.65
CA LEU A 37 14.52 -2.34 -2.51
C LEU A 37 13.67 -2.42 -1.23
N ALA A 38 12.90 -1.36 -1.02
CA ALA A 38 12.11 -0.95 0.16
C ALA A 38 10.67 -0.66 -0.22
N VAL A 39 9.67 -1.22 0.44
CA VAL A 39 8.35 -0.57 0.55
C VAL A 39 8.09 -0.36 2.03
N GLU A 40 7.71 0.84 2.44
CA GLU A 40 7.40 1.18 3.83
C GLU A 40 6.10 1.99 3.84
N GLN A 41 5.09 1.56 4.61
CA GLN A 41 3.87 2.35 4.76
C GLN A 41 4.01 3.30 5.95
N GLN A 42 3.74 4.58 5.72
CA GLN A 42 3.72 5.64 6.73
C GLN A 42 2.41 6.38 6.63
N GLY A 43 1.44 5.99 7.47
CA GLY A 43 0.08 6.54 7.43
C GLY A 43 -0.60 6.23 6.08
N THR A 44 -0.99 7.29 5.38
CA THR A 44 -1.66 7.23 4.07
C THR A 44 -0.70 7.24 2.89
N LEU A 45 0.61 7.07 3.12
CA LEU A 45 1.61 7.03 2.06
C LEU A 45 2.44 5.74 2.12
N PHE A 46 2.81 5.22 0.96
CA PHE A 46 3.92 4.30 0.79
C PHE A 46 5.18 5.07 0.40
N ARG A 47 6.29 4.75 1.04
CA ARG A 47 7.64 5.18 0.64
C ARG A 47 8.33 4.00 0.00
N VAL A 48 8.53 4.09 -1.31
CA VAL A 48 9.13 3.03 -2.10
C VAL A 48 10.55 3.41 -2.47
N LYS A 49 11.54 2.71 -1.90
CA LYS A 49 12.96 2.88 -2.25
C LYS A 49 13.25 2.07 -3.51
N VAL A 50 13.78 2.74 -4.53
CA VAL A 50 14.08 2.13 -5.84
C VAL A 50 15.52 2.41 -6.23
N LEU A 51 16.23 1.36 -6.63
CA LEU A 51 17.55 1.44 -7.27
C LEU A 51 17.37 1.59 -8.78
N LYS A 52 17.80 2.73 -9.33
CA LYS A 52 17.86 2.96 -10.78
C LYS A 52 19.07 2.28 -11.40
N SER A 53 19.04 2.11 -12.72
CA SER A 53 20.12 1.47 -13.49
C SER A 53 21.47 2.20 -13.41
N ASN A 54 21.46 3.51 -13.14
CA ASN A 54 22.66 4.32 -12.92
C ASN A 54 23.24 4.21 -11.50
N GLY A 55 22.68 3.36 -10.63
CA GLY A 55 23.12 3.18 -9.25
C GLY A 55 22.51 4.17 -8.24
N GLU A 56 21.70 5.13 -8.69
CA GLU A 56 21.00 6.07 -7.82
C GLU A 56 19.85 5.38 -7.06
N VAL A 57 19.73 5.65 -5.76
CA VAL A 57 18.57 5.22 -4.97
C VAL A 57 17.63 6.40 -4.77
N VAL A 58 16.41 6.27 -5.28
CA VAL A 58 15.33 7.27 -5.11
C VAL A 58 14.22 6.74 -4.22
N ILE A 59 13.44 7.64 -3.64
CA ILE A 59 12.26 7.31 -2.84
C ILE A 59 11.04 7.90 -3.51
N LEU A 60 10.11 7.06 -3.95
CA LEU A 60 8.80 7.50 -4.43
C LEU A 60 7.83 7.53 -3.25
N LYS A 61 7.05 8.61 -3.14
CA LYS A 61 5.90 8.67 -2.22
C LYS A 61 4.66 8.36 -3.03
N ILE A 62 3.91 7.35 -2.59
CA ILE A 62 2.72 6.88 -3.28
C ILE A 62 1.55 6.94 -2.32
N ASP A 63 0.46 7.60 -2.69
CA ASP A 63 -0.75 7.62 -1.87
C ASP A 63 -1.32 6.21 -1.72
N ALA A 64 -1.58 5.80 -0.47
CA ALA A 64 -2.04 4.46 -0.14
C ALA A 64 -3.52 4.25 -0.46
N GLY A 65 -4.30 5.32 -0.64
CA GLY A 65 -5.70 5.25 -1.05
C GLY A 65 -5.91 5.33 -2.56
N SER A 66 -5.05 6.04 -3.30
CA SER A 66 -5.23 6.26 -4.74
C SER A 66 -4.15 5.64 -5.63
N GLY A 67 -2.97 5.38 -5.09
CA GLY A 67 -1.79 4.99 -5.86
C GLY A 67 -1.12 6.14 -6.62
N GLU A 68 -1.50 7.38 -6.36
CA GLU A 68 -0.88 8.56 -6.98
C GLU A 68 0.56 8.77 -6.49
N VAL A 69 1.46 9.19 -7.37
CA VAL A 69 2.89 9.40 -7.08
C VAL A 69 3.17 10.88 -6.90
N HIS A 70 3.81 11.25 -5.79
CA HIS A 70 4.19 12.63 -5.43
C HIS A 70 5.70 12.81 -5.28
#